data_AF-F6W430-F1
#
_entry.id   AF-F6W430-F1
#
_cell.length_a   1.000
_cell.length_b   1.000
_cell.length_c   1.000
_cell.angle_alpha   90.00
_cell.angle_beta   90.00
_cell.angle_gamma   90.00
#
_symmetry.space_group_name_H-M   'P 1'
#
loop_
_entity.id
_entity.type
_entity.pdbx_description
1 polymer ?
#
loop_
_entity_poly.entity_id
_entity_poly.type
_entity_poly.pdbx_seq_one_letter_code
_entity_poly.pdbx_strand_id
1 'polypeptide(L)'
;MCDIVNGMCICSSGLGGKYCNQTCSSGTWGPDCLKRCPSTCPSQCDTQDGACYCGSLMSSCKNGGSCKSGKCKCISGYGGPDCTTQVAPVPPSTGGTSGGVIAAAVIVSLLCACVFGLLIYVCYFKKSVEISLKSIDPRQIFNK
;
A
#
# COMPACT_ATOMS: atom_id res chain seq x y z
N MET A 1 -16.67 -30.73 -2.73
CA MET A 1 -17.82 -31.19 -1.91
C MET A 1 -18.19 -32.58 -2.40
N CYS A 2 -18.24 -33.60 -1.54
CA CYS A 2 -18.57 -34.95 -1.97
C CYS A 2 -19.97 -35.34 -1.51
N ASP A 3 -20.77 -35.82 -2.46
CA ASP A 3 -22.09 -36.36 -2.22
C ASP A 3 -21.95 -37.75 -1.60
N ILE A 4 -22.55 -37.92 -0.43
CA ILE A 4 -22.45 -39.15 0.38
C ILE A 4 -23.33 -40.29 -0.14
N VAL A 5 -24.26 -40.01 -1.05
CA VAL A 5 -25.26 -40.96 -1.56
C VAL A 5 -24.74 -41.68 -2.79
N ASN A 6 -24.19 -40.94 -3.76
CA ASN A 6 -23.66 -41.50 -5.00
C ASN A 6 -22.11 -41.52 -5.06
N GLY A 7 -21.43 -40.93 -4.07
CA GLY A 7 -19.97 -40.92 -3.97
C GLY A 7 -19.28 -40.03 -5.01
N MET A 8 -20.02 -39.12 -5.65
CA MET A 8 -19.46 -38.15 -6.59
C MET A 8 -18.99 -36.90 -5.86
N CYS A 9 -17.77 -36.46 -6.18
CA CYS A 9 -17.22 -35.23 -5.67
C CYS A 9 -17.30 -34.12 -6.72
N ILE A 10 -17.80 -32.95 -6.31
CA ILE A 10 -17.66 -31.70 -7.05
C ILE A 10 -16.27 -31.17 -6.77
N CYS A 11 -15.46 -31.07 -7.83
CA CYS A 11 -14.08 -30.67 -7.72
C CYS A 11 -13.88 -29.16 -7.79
N SER A 12 -12.85 -28.68 -7.09
CA SER A 12 -12.38 -27.30 -7.26
C SER A 12 -11.78 -27.11 -8.65
N SER A 13 -11.70 -25.85 -9.09
CA SER A 13 -11.04 -25.51 -10.36
C SER A 13 -9.63 -26.11 -10.43
N GLY A 14 -9.28 -26.69 -11.57
CA GLY A 14 -7.97 -27.32 -11.80
C GLY A 14 -7.84 -28.76 -11.32
N LEU A 15 -8.88 -29.32 -10.71
CA LEU A 15 -8.93 -30.70 -10.26
C LEU A 15 -10.12 -31.43 -10.90
N GLY A 16 -9.94 -32.73 -11.08
CA GLY A 16 -10.97 -33.64 -11.58
C GLY A 16 -10.77 -35.08 -11.09
N GLY A 17 -11.54 -35.97 -11.69
CA GLY A 17 -11.63 -37.38 -11.31
C GLY A 17 -12.60 -37.60 -10.14
N LYS A 18 -12.96 -38.87 -9.91
CA LYS A 18 -13.99 -39.28 -8.93
C LYS A 18 -13.79 -38.69 -7.52
N TYR A 19 -12.52 -38.49 -7.13
CA TYR A 19 -12.14 -38.01 -5.80
C TYR A 19 -11.43 -36.65 -5.82
N CYS A 20 -11.45 -35.92 -6.94
CA CYS A 20 -10.80 -34.61 -7.07
C CYS A 20 -9.29 -34.60 -6.74
N ASN A 21 -8.61 -35.72 -6.95
CA ASN A 21 -7.18 -35.87 -6.69
C ASN A 21 -6.32 -35.84 -7.97
N GLN A 22 -6.94 -35.61 -9.12
CA GLN A 22 -6.25 -35.53 -10.40
C GLN A 22 -6.22 -34.09 -10.88
N THR A 23 -5.03 -33.55 -11.12
CA THR A 23 -4.88 -32.27 -11.81
C THR A 23 -5.39 -32.40 -13.23
N CYS A 24 -6.04 -31.36 -13.75
CA CYS A 24 -6.49 -31.36 -15.14
C CYS A 24 -5.34 -31.62 -16.11
N SER A 25 -5.63 -32.43 -17.13
CA SER A 25 -4.68 -32.71 -18.21
C SER A 25 -4.47 -31.48 -19.08
N SER A 26 -3.32 -31.42 -19.75
CA SER A 26 -3.01 -30.34 -20.69
C SER A 26 -4.16 -30.18 -21.72
N GLY A 27 -4.62 -28.94 -21.86
CA GLY A 27 -5.75 -28.61 -22.73
C GLY A 27 -7.13 -28.55 -22.05
N THR A 28 -7.20 -28.85 -20.76
CA THR A 28 -8.43 -28.76 -19.96
C THR A 28 -8.24 -27.96 -18.67
N TRP A 29 -9.30 -27.31 -18.20
CA TRP A 29 -9.29 -26.48 -17.00
C TRP A 29 -10.67 -26.43 -16.35
N GLY A 30 -10.76 -25.74 -15.20
CA GLY A 30 -12.00 -25.55 -14.48
C GLY A 30 -12.33 -26.70 -13.53
N PRO A 31 -13.49 -26.66 -12.86
CA PRO A 31 -13.95 -27.75 -12.00
C PRO A 31 -14.23 -28.99 -12.84
N ASP A 32 -13.80 -30.14 -12.33
CA ASP A 32 -13.94 -31.44 -13.00
C ASP A 32 -13.28 -31.50 -14.39
N CYS A 33 -12.40 -30.54 -14.70
CA CYS A 33 -11.72 -30.40 -15.99
C CYS A 33 -12.68 -30.34 -17.20
N LEU A 34 -13.91 -29.86 -16.99
CA LEU A 34 -14.96 -29.86 -18.00
C LEU A 34 -14.77 -28.78 -19.08
N LYS A 35 -13.88 -27.81 -18.85
CA LYS A 35 -13.62 -26.71 -19.80
C LYS A 35 -12.37 -27.00 -20.61
N ARG A 36 -12.35 -26.58 -21.87
CA ARG A 36 -11.19 -26.66 -22.77
C ARG A 36 -10.41 -25.36 -22.77
N CYS A 37 -9.08 -25.46 -22.90
CA CYS A 37 -8.23 -24.29 -23.08
C CYS A 37 -8.67 -23.48 -24.32
N PRO A 38 -8.45 -22.15 -24.31
CA PRO A 38 -8.68 -21.30 -25.47
C PRO A 38 -7.94 -21.79 -26.72
N SER A 39 -8.51 -21.57 -27.90
CA SER A 39 -7.92 -21.95 -29.20
C SER A 39 -6.57 -21.29 -29.47
N THR A 40 -6.30 -20.16 -28.81
CA THR A 40 -5.02 -19.43 -28.84
C THR A 40 -3.89 -20.13 -28.08
N CYS A 41 -4.23 -21.04 -27.15
CA CYS A 41 -3.30 -21.78 -26.32
C CYS A 41 -3.86 -23.18 -25.98
N PRO A 42 -4.16 -24.03 -26.97
CA PRO A 42 -4.99 -25.23 -26.81
C PRO A 42 -4.41 -26.27 -25.85
N SER A 43 -3.12 -26.18 -25.52
CA SER A 43 -2.41 -27.06 -24.57
C SER A 43 -1.61 -26.29 -23.52
N GLN A 44 -1.66 -24.95 -23.53
CA GLN A 44 -0.82 -24.08 -22.71
C GLN A 44 -1.66 -23.06 -21.94
N CYS A 45 -2.64 -23.57 -21.20
CA CYS A 45 -3.42 -22.76 -20.27
C CYS A 45 -3.33 -23.30 -18.84
N ASP A 46 -3.55 -22.42 -17.88
CA ASP A 46 -3.64 -22.71 -16.45
C ASP A 46 -4.89 -23.57 -16.17
N THR A 47 -4.72 -24.62 -15.37
CA THR A 47 -5.79 -25.58 -15.10
C THR A 47 -6.90 -25.01 -14.22
N GLN A 48 -6.62 -23.97 -13.43
CA GLN A 48 -7.59 -23.36 -12.52
C GLN A 48 -8.52 -22.40 -13.24
N ASP A 49 -7.96 -21.45 -13.98
CA ASP A 49 -8.68 -20.30 -14.54
C ASP A 49 -8.74 -20.30 -16.08
N GLY A 50 -8.02 -21.22 -16.75
CA GLY A 50 -7.98 -21.33 -18.21
C GLY A 50 -7.17 -20.23 -18.88
N ALA A 51 -6.42 -19.42 -18.11
CA ALA A 51 -5.59 -18.36 -18.66
C ALA A 51 -4.40 -18.95 -19.43
N CYS A 52 -4.17 -18.45 -20.65
CA CYS A 52 -3.02 -18.86 -21.44
C CYS A 52 -1.72 -18.45 -20.78
N TYR A 53 -0.71 -19.31 -20.83
CA TYR A 53 0.62 -18.94 -20.36
C TYR A 53 1.26 -17.94 -21.32
N CYS A 54 2.10 -17.03 -20.78
CA CYS A 54 2.79 -16.11 -21.67
C CYS A 54 3.84 -16.82 -22.55
N GLY A 55 3.89 -16.45 -23.83
CA GLY A 55 4.74 -17.08 -24.85
C GLY A 55 4.01 -18.06 -25.78
N SER A 56 2.72 -18.33 -25.56
CA SER A 56 1.88 -18.99 -26.57
C SER A 56 1.50 -18.01 -27.69
N LEU A 57 0.99 -18.54 -28.82
CA LEU A 57 0.70 -17.84 -30.08
C LEU A 57 0.03 -16.45 -29.96
N MET A 58 -0.70 -16.15 -28.88
CA MET A 58 -1.37 -14.84 -28.68
C MET A 58 -1.14 -14.20 -27.29
N SER A 59 -0.76 -14.95 -26.25
CA SER A 59 -0.58 -14.43 -24.89
C SER A 59 0.82 -13.85 -24.69
N SER A 60 1.00 -12.61 -25.13
CA SER A 60 2.19 -11.82 -24.83
C SER A 60 1.80 -10.66 -23.93
N CYS A 61 2.47 -10.51 -22.79
CA CYS A 61 2.25 -9.39 -21.89
C CYS A 61 2.48 -8.06 -22.64
N LYS A 62 1.43 -7.24 -22.76
CA LYS A 62 1.47 -5.93 -23.41
C LYS A 62 1.84 -4.84 -22.42
N ASN A 63 2.05 -3.62 -22.93
CA ASN A 63 2.32 -2.42 -22.14
C ASN A 63 3.49 -2.56 -21.15
N GLY A 64 4.53 -3.32 -21.53
CA GLY A 64 5.70 -3.53 -20.69
C GLY A 64 5.50 -4.52 -19.53
N GLY A 65 4.41 -5.29 -19.51
CA GLY A 65 4.20 -6.35 -18.53
C GLY A 65 5.29 -7.44 -18.60
N SER A 66 5.63 -8.02 -17.45
CA SER A 66 6.63 -9.08 -17.33
C SER A 66 5.98 -10.45 -17.17
N CYS A 67 6.41 -11.46 -17.92
CA CYS A 67 5.95 -12.82 -17.71
C CYS A 67 6.66 -13.44 -16.49
N LYS A 68 5.88 -13.92 -15.52
CA LYS A 68 6.37 -14.65 -14.33
C LYS A 68 5.45 -15.83 -14.05
N SER A 69 6.03 -17.03 -13.98
CA SER A 69 5.30 -18.29 -13.75
C SER A 69 4.12 -18.50 -14.73
N GLY A 70 4.32 -18.13 -15.99
CA GLY A 70 3.30 -18.24 -17.02
C GLY A 70 2.18 -17.19 -16.96
N LYS A 71 2.15 -16.30 -15.96
CA LYS A 71 1.16 -15.20 -15.89
C LYS A 71 1.81 -13.84 -16.12
N CYS A 72 1.05 -12.90 -16.64
CA CYS A 72 1.53 -11.53 -16.83
C CYS A 72 1.49 -10.74 -15.52
N LYS A 73 2.66 -10.27 -15.09
CA LYS A 73 2.80 -9.26 -14.06
C LYS A 73 2.73 -7.88 -14.70
N CYS A 74 1.59 -7.22 -14.56
CA CYS A 74 1.34 -5.92 -15.17
C CYS A 74 2.01 -4.77 -14.42
N ILE A 75 2.32 -3.70 -15.16
CA ILE A 75 2.73 -2.41 -14.60
C ILE A 75 1.53 -1.69 -13.96
N SER A 76 1.80 -0.70 -13.11
CA SER A 76 0.75 0.11 -12.47
C SER A 76 -0.18 0.75 -13.51
N GLY A 77 -1.50 0.62 -13.29
CA GLY A 77 -2.54 1.12 -14.20
C GLY A 77 -3.03 0.12 -15.25
N TYR A 78 -2.42 -1.07 -15.33
CA TYR A 78 -2.83 -2.12 -16.27
C TYR A 78 -3.15 -3.44 -15.55
N GLY A 79 -4.06 -4.22 -16.14
CA GLY A 79 -4.54 -5.51 -15.64
C GLY A 79 -5.05 -6.42 -16.75
N GLY A 80 -5.68 -7.52 -16.36
CA GLY A 80 -6.12 -8.59 -17.26
C GLY A 80 -5.00 -9.58 -17.59
N PRO A 81 -5.31 -10.63 -18.39
CA PRO A 81 -4.38 -11.73 -18.68
C PRO A 81 -3.16 -11.30 -19.50
N ASP A 82 -3.28 -10.25 -20.32
CA ASP A 82 -2.21 -9.75 -21.20
C ASP A 82 -1.83 -8.29 -20.93
N CYS A 83 -2.25 -7.71 -19.80
CA CYS A 83 -2.00 -6.31 -19.44
C CYS A 83 -2.55 -5.27 -20.43
N THR A 84 -3.60 -5.62 -21.20
CA THR A 84 -4.28 -4.72 -22.14
C THR A 84 -5.41 -3.94 -21.49
N THR A 85 -5.90 -4.39 -20.34
CA THR A 85 -7.01 -3.72 -19.64
C THR A 85 -6.45 -2.58 -18.82
N GLN A 86 -6.86 -1.34 -19.10
CA GLN A 86 -6.56 -0.23 -18.20
C GLN A 86 -7.41 -0.38 -16.96
N VAL A 87 -6.76 -0.53 -15.81
CA VAL A 87 -7.46 -0.51 -14.53
C VAL A 87 -7.69 0.97 -14.24
N ALA A 88 -8.97 1.37 -14.16
CA ALA A 88 -9.34 2.71 -13.74
C ALA A 88 -8.50 3.10 -12.51
N PRO A 89 -8.08 4.39 -12.39
CA PRO A 89 -7.12 4.82 -11.39
C PRO A 89 -7.47 4.19 -10.05
N VAL A 90 -6.61 3.27 -9.60
CA VAL A 90 -6.73 2.65 -8.30
C VAL A 90 -6.79 3.84 -7.34
N PRO A 91 -7.88 4.05 -6.57
CA PRO A 91 -7.89 5.11 -5.57
C PRO A 91 -6.60 4.91 -4.77
N PRO A 92 -5.78 5.96 -4.59
CA PRO A 92 -4.46 5.79 -4.01
C PRO A 92 -4.62 4.99 -2.73
N SER A 93 -4.10 3.76 -2.74
CA SER A 93 -3.96 2.98 -1.53
C SER A 93 -3.04 3.81 -0.67
N THR A 94 -3.62 4.53 0.29
CA THR A 94 -2.93 5.33 1.27
C THR A 94 -2.06 4.39 2.09
N GLY A 95 -0.87 4.09 1.55
CA GLY A 95 0.24 3.61 2.34
C GLY A 95 0.49 4.70 3.38
N GLY A 96 0.25 4.36 4.65
CA GLY A 96 0.36 5.29 5.77
C GLY A 96 1.74 5.93 5.78
N THR A 97 1.82 7.17 5.32
CA THR A 97 2.98 8.02 5.53
C THR A 97 2.77 8.77 6.84
N SER A 98 3.54 8.39 7.83
CA SER A 98 3.71 9.07 9.12
C SER A 98 4.42 10.42 8.96
N GLY A 99 3.89 11.31 8.11
CA GLY A 99 4.44 12.64 7.82
C GLY A 99 3.79 13.79 8.58
N GLY A 100 2.68 13.55 9.29
CA GLY A 100 1.88 14.59 9.95
C GLY A 100 2.39 15.07 11.33
N VAL A 101 3.35 14.36 11.94
CA VAL A 101 3.84 14.69 13.30
C VAL A 101 4.98 15.72 13.32
N ILE A 102 5.70 15.91 12.20
CA ILE A 102 6.89 16.78 12.18
C ILE A 102 6.50 18.26 12.27
N ALA A 103 5.41 18.67 11.61
CA ALA A 103 4.96 20.06 11.63
C ALA A 103 4.51 20.53 13.03
N ALA A 104 3.78 19.67 13.76
CA ALA A 104 3.33 20.00 15.12
C ALA A 104 4.50 20.11 16.11
N ALA A 105 5.50 19.21 16.02
CA ALA A 105 6.66 19.23 16.90
C ALA A 105 7.53 20.49 16.71
N VAL A 106 7.69 20.95 15.47
CA VAL A 106 8.45 22.18 15.16
C VAL A 106 7.72 23.41 15.70
N ILE A 107 6.39 23.50 15.50
CA ILE A 107 5.59 24.63 16.00
C ILE A 107 5.64 24.69 17.53
N VAL A 108 5.45 23.55 18.22
CA VAL A 108 5.55 23.49 19.68
C VAL A 108 6.94 23.88 20.17
N SER A 109 8.00 23.43 19.49
CA SER A 109 9.37 23.78 19.84
C SER A 109 9.64 25.29 19.70
N LEU A 110 9.16 25.91 18.62
CA LEU A 110 9.27 27.35 18.40
C LEU A 110 8.49 28.14 19.45
N LEU A 111 7.27 27.72 19.78
CA LEU A 111 6.46 28.36 20.82
C LEU A 111 7.14 28.27 22.20
N CYS A 112 7.68 27.10 22.56
CA CYS A 112 8.43 26.93 23.81
C CYS A 112 9.66 27.83 23.88
N ALA A 113 10.44 27.93 22.79
CA ALA A 113 11.62 28.80 22.74
C ALA A 113 11.24 30.29 22.89
N CYS A 114 10.16 30.73 22.25
CA CYS A 114 9.64 32.09 22.38
C CYS A 114 9.21 32.41 23.81
N VAL A 115 8.47 31.51 24.47
CA VAL A 115 8.04 31.69 25.86
C VAL A 115 9.25 31.76 26.79
N PHE A 116 10.24 30.89 26.63
CA PHE A 116 11.44 30.89 27.44
C PHE A 116 12.26 32.18 27.27
N GLY A 117 12.40 32.66 26.03
CA GLY A 117 13.04 33.95 25.73
C GLY A 117 12.33 35.14 26.37
N LEU A 118 10.99 35.18 26.32
CA LEU A 118 10.20 36.23 26.97
C LEU A 118 10.33 36.19 28.49
N LEU A 119 10.33 35.01 29.10
CA LEU A 119 10.55 34.87 30.55
C LEU A 119 11.93 35.37 30.96
N ILE A 120 12.99 35.00 30.22
CA ILE A 120 14.34 35.52 30.46
C ILE A 120 14.37 37.04 30.31
N TYR A 121 13.76 37.58 29.24
CA TYR A 121 13.72 39.02 29.00
C TYR A 121 13.01 39.77 30.12
N VAL A 122 11.84 39.29 30.56
CA VAL A 122 11.07 39.89 31.67
C VAL A 122 11.85 39.78 32.98
N CYS A 123 12.45 38.62 33.28
CA CYS A 123 13.28 38.44 34.48
C CYS A 123 14.50 39.36 34.47
N TYR A 124 15.16 39.50 33.31
CA TYR A 124 16.29 40.39 33.13
C TYR A 124 15.87 41.85 33.29
N PHE A 125 14.77 42.26 32.65
CA PHE A 125 14.22 43.61 32.75
C PHE A 125 13.83 43.94 34.19
N LYS A 126 13.15 43.02 34.88
CA LYS A 126 12.79 43.18 36.30
C LYS A 126 14.04 43.32 37.17
N LYS A 127 15.08 42.53 36.91
CA LYS A 127 16.36 42.63 37.63
C LYS A 127 17.08 43.96 37.36
N SER A 128 17.09 44.45 36.12
CA SER A 128 17.67 45.75 35.78
C SER A 128 16.92 46.91 36.44
N VAL A 129 15.58 46.86 36.49
CA VAL A 129 14.77 47.87 37.21
C VAL A 129 15.01 47.82 38.72
N GLU A 130 15.09 46.64 39.32
CA GLU A 130 15.45 46.46 40.74
C GLU A 130 16.84 47.02 41.06
N ILE A 131 17.84 46.78 40.19
CA ILE A 131 19.19 47.33 40.35
C ILE A 131 19.17 48.87 40.27
N SER A 132 18.41 49.44 39.34
CA SER A 132 18.24 50.91 39.25
C SER A 132 17.48 51.52 40.43
N LEU A 133 16.53 50.81 41.04
CA LEU A 133 15.85 51.27 42.27
C LEU A 133 16.76 51.21 43.50
N LYS A 134 17.66 50.22 43.57
CA LYS A 134 18.61 50.10 44.68
C LYS A 134 19.71 51.16 44.66
N SER A 135 20.01 51.77 43.51
CA SER A 135 20.97 52.87 43.38
C SER A 135 20.40 54.25 43.68
N ILE A 136 19.09 54.37 43.92
CA ILE A 136 18.45 55.63 44.34
C ILE A 136 18.58 55.72 45.87
N ASP A 137 19.65 56.37 46.31
CA ASP A 137 19.92 56.66 47.73
C ASP A 137 18.90 57.72 48.23
N PRO A 138 18.02 57.42 49.21
CA PRO A 138 16.99 58.34 49.67
C PRO A 138 17.53 59.63 50.32
N ARG A 139 18.85 59.74 50.52
CA ARG A 139 19.52 60.94 51.05
C ARG A 139 19.70 62.09 50.05
N GLN A 140 19.36 61.92 48.77
CA GLN A 140 19.46 62.98 47.75
C GLN A 140 18.16 63.78 47.51
N ILE A 141 17.07 63.49 48.24
CA ILE A 141 15.77 64.15 48.02
C ILE A 141 15.61 65.45 48.85
N PHE A 142 16.43 65.67 49.87
CA PHE A 142 16.30 66.82 50.81
C PHE A 142 17.19 68.03 50.46
N ASN A 143 17.48 68.28 49.17
CA ASN A 143 18.17 69.51 48.76
C ASN A 143 17.62 70.07 47.45
N LYS A 144 16.34 70.46 47.47
CA LYS A 144 15.75 71.37 46.49
C LYS A 144 14.76 72.29 47.19
#